data_AF-A0A9W6WYQ7-F1
#
_entry.id   AF-A0A9W6WYQ7-F1
#
_cell.length_a   1.000
_cell.length_b   1.000
_cell.length_c   1.000
_cell.angle_alpha   90.00
_cell.angle_beta   90.00
_cell.angle_gamma   90.00
#
_symmetry.space_group_name_H-M   'P 1'
#
loop_
_entity.id
_entity.type
_entity.pdbx_description
1 polymer ?
#
loop_
_entity_poly.entity_id
_entity_poly.type
_entity_poly.pdbx_seq_one_letter_code
_entity_poly.pdbx_strand_id
1 'polypeptide(L)'
;MTTLKILWREKQDMRRVQVAAVHQALAALDGRAAADWRELSFRDLRDYVLLVFPELQQPPRQLLLYYMDDDHEQVRITNDAELDEAFRLMRELAVAAGKDVDNAVCKIIVVAKPPADAVMAASSSSVVHVLPGDADEMLASQQKRKMSDLFVDLGKVVEKWDASAELQTLKKDLVSLLHEPGCQEALMEIMANAKVGEVVNDDVEI
;
A
#
# COMPACT_ATOMS: atom_id res chain seq x y z
N MET A 1 27.42 -4.73 0.66
CA MET A 1 26.69 -5.96 1.01
C MET A 1 25.21 -5.64 1.21
N THR A 2 24.35 -6.13 0.31
CA THR A 2 22.91 -5.91 0.35
C THR A 2 22.30 -6.37 1.67
N THR A 3 21.51 -5.48 2.27
CA THR A 3 20.80 -5.76 3.53
C THR A 3 19.30 -5.81 3.29
N LEU A 4 18.63 -6.81 3.87
CA LEU A 4 17.18 -6.90 3.91
C LEU A 4 16.64 -6.30 5.20
N LYS A 5 15.50 -5.63 5.09
CA LYS A 5 14.65 -5.19 6.20
C LYS A 5 13.27 -5.78 5.98
N ILE A 6 13.00 -6.91 6.63
CA ILE A 6 11.77 -7.67 6.48
C ILE A 6 10.79 -7.23 7.57
N LEU A 7 9.64 -6.69 7.18
CA LEU A 7 8.59 -6.20 8.06
C LEU A 7 7.37 -7.10 7.95
N TRP A 8 7.01 -7.79 9.03
CA TRP A 8 5.70 -8.41 9.15
C TRP A 8 4.65 -7.35 9.52
N ARG A 9 3.81 -7.01 8.55
CA ARG A 9 2.86 -5.89 8.65
C ARG A 9 1.87 -6.01 9.80
N GLU A 10 1.34 -7.22 10.03
CA GLU A 10 0.30 -7.45 11.04
C GLU A 10 0.81 -7.27 12.47
N LYS A 11 2.03 -7.74 12.75
CA LYS A 11 2.64 -7.63 14.09
C LYS A 11 3.58 -6.42 14.24
N GLN A 12 3.87 -5.70 13.15
CA GLN A 12 4.94 -4.69 13.09
C GLN A 12 6.29 -5.23 13.57
N ASP A 13 6.50 -6.56 13.46
CA ASP A 13 7.78 -7.19 13.78
C ASP A 13 8.71 -7.03 12.58
N MET A 14 9.92 -6.57 12.86
CA MET A 14 10.89 -6.21 11.85
C MET A 14 12.21 -6.93 12.11
N ARG A 15 12.70 -7.63 11.08
CA ARG A 15 13.99 -8.30 11.09
C ARG A 15 14.90 -7.67 10.06
N ARG A 16 16.14 -7.40 10.46
CA ARG A 16 17.19 -6.90 9.58
C ARG A 16 18.27 -7.94 9.45
N VAL A 17 18.61 -8.31 8.23
CA VAL A 17 19.57 -9.38 7.94
C VAL A 17 20.32 -9.07 6.66
N GLN A 18 21.59 -9.47 6.58
CA GLN A 18 22.36 -9.39 5.33
C GLN A 18 22.02 -10.59 4.43
N VAL A 19 22.00 -10.41 3.11
CA VAL A 19 21.67 -11.51 2.17
C VAL A 19 22.60 -12.72 2.37
N ALA A 20 23.89 -12.50 2.62
CA ALA A 20 24.83 -13.59 2.92
C ALA A 20 24.42 -14.41 4.17
N ALA A 21 23.89 -13.76 5.20
CA ALA A 21 23.43 -14.44 6.41
C ALA A 21 22.11 -15.19 6.21
N VAL A 22 21.27 -14.75 5.26
CA VAL A 22 20.08 -15.52 4.82
C VAL A 22 20.50 -16.85 4.25
N HIS A 23 21.45 -16.85 3.31
CA HIS A 23 21.99 -18.07 2.71
C HIS A 23 22.60 -19.00 3.74
N GLN A 24 23.36 -18.47 4.71
CA GLN A 24 23.92 -19.28 5.80
C GLN A 24 22.83 -19.95 6.64
N ALA A 25 21.77 -19.20 7.00
CA ALA A 25 20.67 -19.72 7.81
C ALA A 25 19.88 -20.81 7.06
N LEU A 26 19.62 -20.62 5.76
CA LEU A 26 18.92 -21.62 4.95
C LEU A 26 19.78 -22.86 4.70
N ALA A 27 21.06 -22.68 4.39
CA ALA A 27 22.00 -23.79 4.23
C ALA A 27 22.13 -24.62 5.51
N ALA A 28 22.10 -23.99 6.69
CA ALA A 28 22.10 -24.69 7.97
C ALA A 28 20.79 -25.46 8.24
N LEU A 29 19.67 -25.02 7.66
CA LEU A 29 18.35 -25.63 7.86
C LEU A 29 18.16 -26.88 7.01
N ASP A 30 18.54 -26.84 5.72
CA ASP A 30 18.23 -27.92 4.78
C ASP A 30 19.38 -28.31 3.82
N GLY A 31 20.58 -27.77 4.04
CA GLY A 31 21.76 -28.11 3.25
C GLY A 31 21.80 -27.50 1.85
N ARG A 32 20.87 -26.59 1.50
CA ARG A 32 20.91 -25.92 0.19
C ARG A 32 22.17 -25.06 0.05
N ALA A 33 22.81 -25.10 -1.10
CA ALA A 33 23.96 -24.27 -1.43
C ALA A 33 23.52 -23.08 -2.29
N ALA A 34 23.95 -21.87 -1.93
CA ALA A 34 23.74 -20.69 -2.75
C ALA A 34 24.68 -20.72 -3.97
N ALA A 35 24.13 -20.55 -5.17
CA ALA A 35 24.93 -20.43 -6.39
C ALA A 35 25.72 -19.11 -6.42
N ASP A 36 25.09 -18.01 -5.98
CA ASP A 36 25.72 -16.73 -5.70
C ASP A 36 25.27 -16.23 -4.31
N TRP A 37 26.24 -15.86 -3.47
CA TRP A 37 25.98 -15.32 -2.13
C TRP A 37 25.47 -13.88 -2.12
N ARG A 38 25.48 -13.21 -3.27
CA ARG A 38 25.03 -11.83 -3.47
C ARG A 38 23.59 -11.72 -3.95
N GLU A 39 23.12 -12.75 -4.64
CA GLU A 39 21.76 -12.83 -5.19
C GLU A 39 20.86 -13.62 -4.23
N LEU A 40 19.56 -13.35 -4.25
CA LEU A 40 18.59 -14.05 -3.41
C LEU A 40 17.41 -14.44 -4.27
N SER A 41 17.07 -15.72 -4.31
CA SER A 41 15.86 -16.16 -5.02
C SER A 41 14.60 -15.81 -4.22
N PHE A 42 13.48 -15.63 -4.91
CA PHE A 42 12.16 -15.46 -4.32
C PHE A 42 11.80 -16.63 -3.41
N ARG A 43 12.17 -17.86 -3.81
CA ARG A 43 11.98 -19.05 -2.98
C ARG A 43 12.76 -18.95 -1.67
N ASP A 44 14.03 -18.58 -1.72
CA ASP A 44 14.87 -18.45 -0.54
C ASP A 44 14.39 -17.33 0.38
N LEU A 45 13.99 -16.18 -0.19
CA LEU A 45 13.37 -15.10 0.57
C LEU A 45 12.11 -15.60 1.30
N ARG A 46 11.23 -16.32 0.59
CA ARG A 46 9.99 -16.86 1.15
C ARG A 46 10.26 -17.86 2.27
N ASP A 47 11.18 -18.80 2.05
CA ASP A 47 11.53 -19.83 3.02
C ASP A 47 12.21 -19.19 4.26
N TYR A 48 13.05 -18.17 4.06
CA TYR A 48 13.67 -17.41 5.15
C TYR A 48 12.65 -16.61 5.96
N VAL A 49 11.66 -15.99 5.30
CA VAL A 49 10.55 -15.28 5.98
C VAL A 49 9.80 -16.24 6.90
N LEU A 50 9.50 -17.45 6.44
CA LEU A 50 8.85 -18.49 7.25
C LEU A 50 9.75 -19.01 8.37
N LEU A 51 11.07 -18.99 8.19
CA LEU A 51 12.04 -19.34 9.22
C LEU A 51 12.07 -18.32 10.37
N VAL A 52 12.10 -17.02 10.04
CA VAL A 52 12.19 -15.94 11.05
C VAL A 52 10.85 -15.57 11.68
N PHE A 53 9.74 -15.88 11.01
CA PHE A 53 8.38 -15.72 11.52
C PHE A 53 7.64 -17.07 11.46
N PRO A 54 7.98 -18.03 12.35
CA PRO A 54 7.38 -19.36 12.34
C PRO A 54 5.86 -19.32 12.57
N GLU A 55 5.33 -18.26 13.18
CA GLU A 55 3.88 -18.09 13.40
C GLU A 55 3.10 -17.91 12.08
N LEU A 56 3.78 -17.62 10.98
CA LEU A 56 3.17 -17.56 9.65
C LEU A 56 2.87 -18.96 9.07
N GLN A 57 3.48 -20.00 9.64
CA GLN A 57 3.29 -21.38 9.19
C GLN A 57 2.01 -22.00 9.76
N GLN A 58 1.54 -21.55 10.94
CA GLN A 58 0.38 -22.12 11.62
C GLN A 58 -0.52 -21.03 12.25
N PRO A 59 -1.80 -20.92 11.84
CA PRO A 59 -2.46 -21.66 10.76
C PRO A 59 -1.84 -21.35 9.39
N PRO A 60 -1.98 -22.24 8.38
CA PRO A 60 -1.46 -21.98 7.05
C PRO A 60 -2.13 -20.73 6.47
N ARG A 61 -1.32 -19.68 6.28
CA ARG A 61 -1.74 -18.40 5.70
C ARG A 61 -1.16 -18.25 4.30
N GLN A 62 -1.86 -17.53 3.44
CA GLN A 62 -1.30 -17.08 2.18
C GLN A 62 -0.27 -15.99 2.48
N LEU A 63 1.01 -16.32 2.26
CA LEU A 63 2.11 -15.39 2.39
C LEU A 63 2.24 -14.52 1.14
N LEU A 64 2.18 -13.20 1.32
CA LEU A 64 2.32 -12.21 0.27
C LEU A 64 3.51 -11.30 0.62
N LEU A 65 4.44 -11.16 -0.31
CA LEU A 65 5.64 -10.35 -0.17
C LEU A 65 5.53 -9.13 -1.09
N TYR A 66 5.95 -7.97 -0.60
CA TYR A 66 5.92 -6.71 -1.34
C TYR A 66 7.20 -5.91 -1.14
N TYR A 67 7.51 -5.04 -2.10
CA TYR A 67 8.45 -3.94 -1.94
C TYR A 67 7.73 -2.60 -2.19
N MET A 68 8.41 -1.49 -1.94
CA MET A 68 7.92 -0.15 -2.28
C MET A 68 8.62 0.32 -3.54
N ASP A 69 7.87 0.77 -4.54
CA ASP A 69 8.45 1.40 -5.72
C ASP A 69 8.80 2.90 -5.49
N ASP A 70 9.20 3.58 -6.57
CA ASP A 70 9.53 5.00 -6.61
C ASP A 70 8.32 5.92 -6.36
N ASP A 71 7.13 5.48 -6.74
CA ASP A 71 5.85 6.18 -6.48
C ASP A 71 5.27 5.88 -5.08
N HIS A 72 6.00 5.16 -4.24
CA HIS A 72 5.57 4.72 -2.91
C HIS A 72 4.35 3.80 -2.95
N GLU A 73 4.20 3.01 -4.02
CA GLU A 73 3.21 1.96 -4.13
C GLU A 73 3.77 0.61 -3.66
N GLN A 74 2.88 -0.25 -3.15
CA GLN A 74 3.24 -1.61 -2.73
C GLN A 74 3.15 -2.56 -3.91
N VAL A 75 4.29 -2.90 -4.50
CA VAL A 75 4.39 -3.85 -5.61
C VAL A 75 4.62 -5.25 -5.06
N ARG A 76 3.80 -6.20 -5.51
CA ARG A 76 3.86 -7.59 -5.07
C ARG A 76 5.02 -8.32 -5.74
N ILE A 77 5.75 -9.12 -4.94
CA ILE A 77 6.79 -10.04 -5.41
C ILE A 77 6.19 -11.45 -5.50
N THR A 78 6.31 -12.05 -6.67
CA THR A 78 5.78 -13.35 -7.06
C THR A 78 6.82 -14.24 -7.76
N ASN A 79 7.91 -13.64 -8.25
CA ASN A 79 8.98 -14.31 -8.97
C ASN A 79 10.33 -13.60 -8.75
N ASP A 80 11.41 -14.21 -9.27
CA ASP A 80 12.78 -13.71 -9.10
C ASP A 80 13.00 -12.36 -9.83
N ALA A 81 12.37 -12.14 -10.99
CA ALA A 81 12.53 -10.89 -11.75
C ALA A 81 11.99 -9.66 -10.99
N GLU A 82 10.85 -9.82 -10.31
CA GLU A 82 10.29 -8.76 -9.45
C GLU A 82 11.15 -8.51 -8.20
N LEU A 83 11.81 -9.54 -7.68
CA LEU A 83 12.74 -9.41 -6.56
C LEU A 83 14.03 -8.70 -6.99
N ASP A 84 14.56 -9.03 -8.17
CA ASP A 84 15.72 -8.36 -8.75
C ASP A 84 15.45 -6.89 -8.99
N GLU A 85 14.25 -6.56 -9.45
CA GLU A 85 13.78 -5.19 -9.62
C GLU A 85 13.72 -4.44 -8.28
N ALA A 86 13.18 -5.08 -7.23
CA ALA A 86 13.20 -4.52 -5.89
C ALA A 86 14.63 -4.24 -5.40
N PHE A 87 15.59 -5.12 -5.69
CA PHE A 87 17.00 -4.87 -5.35
C PHE A 87 17.63 -3.76 -6.21
N ARG A 88 17.29 -3.67 -7.50
CA ARG A 88 17.77 -2.63 -8.42
C ARG A 88 17.33 -1.25 -7.92
N LEU A 89 16.05 -1.07 -7.67
CA LEU A 89 15.49 0.19 -7.18
C LEU A 89 16.14 0.64 -5.87
N MET A 90 16.34 -0.29 -4.93
CA MET A 90 16.91 0.06 -3.61
C MET A 90 18.38 0.47 -3.70
N ARG A 91 19.13 -0.06 -4.68
CA ARG A 91 20.49 0.41 -4.98
C ARG A 91 20.46 1.83 -5.56
N GLU A 92 19.55 2.12 -6.48
CA GLU A 92 19.40 3.45 -7.07
C GLU A 92 18.99 4.49 -6.03
N LEU A 93 18.05 4.16 -5.14
CA LEU A 93 17.67 5.03 -4.03
C LEU A 93 18.82 5.26 -3.04
N ALA A 94 19.65 4.24 -2.78
CA ALA A 94 20.83 4.41 -1.94
C ALA A 94 21.81 5.40 -2.56
N VAL A 95 22.08 5.27 -3.87
CA VAL A 95 22.95 6.19 -4.62
C VAL A 95 22.37 7.60 -4.65
N ALA A 96 21.07 7.75 -4.93
CA ALA A 96 20.37 9.03 -4.93
C ALA A 96 20.44 9.72 -3.54
N ALA A 97 20.43 8.93 -2.46
CA ALA A 97 20.62 9.41 -1.09
C ALA A 97 22.09 9.64 -0.69
N GLY A 98 23.04 9.56 -1.64
CA GLY A 98 24.47 9.76 -1.40
C GLY A 98 25.16 8.64 -0.63
N LYS A 99 24.57 7.44 -0.60
CA LYS A 99 25.12 6.25 0.05
C LYS A 99 25.76 5.34 -0.99
N ASP A 100 26.72 4.53 -0.55
CA ASP A 100 27.27 3.46 -1.35
C ASP A 100 26.17 2.45 -1.73
N VAL A 101 26.23 1.91 -2.94
CA VAL A 101 25.39 0.81 -3.44
C VAL A 101 25.42 -0.38 -2.48
N ASP A 102 26.58 -0.62 -1.86
CA ASP A 102 26.79 -1.68 -0.89
C ASP A 102 26.05 -1.47 0.43
N ASN A 103 25.56 -0.27 0.70
CA ASN A 103 24.77 0.10 1.87
C ASN A 103 23.26 0.14 1.59
N ALA A 104 22.84 -0.32 0.40
CA ALA A 104 21.43 -0.42 0.06
C ALA A 104 20.67 -1.34 1.03
N VAL A 105 19.49 -0.89 1.45
CA VAL A 105 18.60 -1.63 2.32
C VAL A 105 17.32 -1.91 1.55
N CYS A 106 17.10 -3.17 1.18
CA CYS A 106 15.87 -3.60 0.53
C CYS A 106 14.81 -3.89 1.59
N LYS A 107 13.72 -3.11 1.58
CA LYS A 107 12.60 -3.28 2.50
C LYS A 107 11.59 -4.26 1.89
N ILE A 108 11.38 -5.38 2.56
CA ILE A 108 10.38 -6.38 2.20
C ILE A 108 9.23 -6.30 3.19
N ILE A 109 8.01 -6.19 2.69
CA ILE A 109 6.79 -6.16 3.50
C ILE A 109 6.11 -7.52 3.38
N VAL A 110 5.85 -8.15 4.51
CA VAL A 110 5.23 -9.46 4.64
C VAL A 110 3.80 -9.27 5.11
N VAL A 111 2.86 -9.77 4.31
CA VAL A 111 1.43 -9.80 4.64
C VAL A 111 0.97 -11.24 4.64
N ALA A 112 0.32 -11.67 5.72
CA ALA A 112 -0.25 -12.99 5.85
C ALA A 112 -1.77 -12.89 5.77
N LYS A 113 -2.37 -13.45 4.72
CA LYS A 113 -3.83 -13.50 4.57
C LYS A 113 -4.36 -14.87 4.97
N PRO A 114 -5.59 -14.95 5.52
CA PRO A 114 -6.27 -16.23 5.64
C PRO A 114 -6.35 -16.89 4.25
N PRO A 115 -6.27 -18.23 4.17
CA PRO A 115 -6.53 -18.93 2.91
C PRO A 115 -7.95 -18.56 2.44
N ALA A 116 -8.14 -18.39 1.14
CA ALA A 116 -9.39 -17.90 0.55
C ALA A 116 -10.63 -18.70 1.00
N ASP A 117 -10.45 -19.97 1.33
CA ASP A 117 -11.52 -20.86 1.81
C ASP A 117 -12.01 -20.55 3.24
N ALA A 118 -11.24 -19.80 4.04
CA ALA A 118 -11.61 -19.45 5.42
C ALA A 118 -12.42 -18.15 5.56
N VAL A 119 -12.44 -17.30 4.51
CA VAL A 119 -13.06 -15.97 4.56
C VAL A 119 -14.60 -16.05 4.52
N MET A 120 -15.16 -17.13 3.97
CA MET A 120 -16.61 -17.38 3.93
C MET A 120 -17.24 -17.63 5.31
N ALA A 121 -16.44 -17.88 6.36
CA ALA A 121 -16.94 -18.23 7.71
C ALA A 121 -16.81 -17.13 8.78
N ALA A 122 -16.00 -16.07 8.55
CA ALA A 122 -15.64 -15.10 9.59
C ALA A 122 -16.16 -13.67 9.38
N SER A 123 -17.19 -13.49 8.55
CA SER A 123 -17.88 -12.20 8.39
C SER A 123 -18.80 -11.89 9.58
N SER A 124 -18.24 -11.76 10.77
CA SER A 124 -18.90 -11.17 11.95
C SER A 124 -17.83 -10.87 13.00
N SER A 125 -17.64 -9.59 13.31
CA SER A 125 -16.72 -9.04 14.31
C SER A 125 -15.31 -8.71 13.82
N SER A 126 -15.11 -7.44 13.44
CA SER A 126 -13.79 -6.82 13.38
C SER A 126 -13.79 -5.58 14.26
N VAL A 127 -13.15 -5.70 15.43
CA VAL A 127 -12.73 -4.58 16.26
C VAL A 127 -11.24 -4.44 16.00
N VAL A 128 -10.83 -3.42 15.24
CA VAL A 128 -9.43 -3.15 14.91
C VAL A 128 -8.90 -2.11 15.90
N HIS A 129 -7.85 -2.46 16.65
CA HIS A 129 -7.17 -1.56 17.57
C HIS A 129 -6.11 -0.75 16.79
N VAL A 130 -6.26 0.59 16.75
CA VAL A 130 -5.41 1.52 15.97
C VAL A 130 -4.52 2.34 16.93
N LEU A 131 -3.27 2.63 16.52
CA LEU A 131 -2.28 3.47 17.22
C LEU A 131 -1.43 4.26 16.18
N PRO A 132 -0.73 5.35 16.54
CA PRO A 132 -1.08 6.70 16.09
C PRO A 132 -0.38 7.22 14.81
N GLY A 133 0.54 6.47 14.22
CA GLY A 133 1.19 6.86 12.95
C GLY A 133 0.40 6.44 11.71
N ASP A 134 -0.38 5.36 11.83
CA ASP A 134 -1.33 4.87 10.82
C ASP A 134 -2.66 5.65 10.87
N ALA A 135 -2.89 6.46 11.92
CA ALA A 135 -4.16 7.15 12.10
C ALA A 135 -4.39 8.19 10.99
N ASP A 136 -3.39 9.00 10.66
CA ASP A 136 -3.53 10.05 9.63
C ASP A 136 -3.55 9.49 8.21
N GLU A 137 -2.78 8.43 7.93
CA GLU A 137 -2.71 7.80 6.60
C GLU A 137 -3.91 6.85 6.35
N MET A 138 -4.39 6.13 7.38
CA MET A 138 -5.69 5.47 7.34
C MET A 138 -6.84 6.48 7.32
N LEU A 139 -6.75 7.61 8.03
CA LEU A 139 -7.78 8.65 7.95
C LEU A 139 -7.83 9.19 6.53
N ALA A 140 -6.71 9.52 5.92
CA ALA A 140 -6.65 10.02 4.55
C ALA A 140 -7.21 8.98 3.56
N SER A 141 -6.87 7.71 3.74
CA SER A 141 -7.39 6.61 2.91
C SER A 141 -8.89 6.37 3.12
N GLN A 142 -9.37 6.43 4.37
CA GLN A 142 -10.78 6.32 4.70
C GLN A 142 -11.58 7.54 4.25
N GLN A 143 -11.01 8.74 4.35
CA GLN A 143 -11.57 9.98 3.84
C GLN A 143 -11.69 9.90 2.32
N LYS A 144 -10.62 9.50 1.62
CA LYS A 144 -10.64 9.29 0.16
C LYS A 144 -11.72 8.30 -0.27
N ARG A 145 -11.89 7.17 0.46
CA ARG A 145 -12.98 6.22 0.21
C ARG A 145 -14.36 6.81 0.47
N LYS A 146 -14.57 7.42 1.64
CA LYS A 146 -15.85 8.06 1.99
C LYS A 146 -16.23 9.17 0.99
N MET A 147 -15.24 9.90 0.50
CA MET A 147 -15.42 10.99 -0.46
C MET A 147 -15.73 10.47 -1.86
N SER A 148 -15.07 9.39 -2.29
CA SER A 148 -15.45 8.64 -3.48
C SER A 148 -16.89 8.11 -3.40
N ASP A 149 -17.28 7.54 -2.25
CA ASP A 149 -18.64 7.06 -2.02
C ASP A 149 -19.67 8.21 -2.07
N LEU A 150 -19.31 9.40 -1.57
CA LEU A 150 -20.12 10.61 -1.66
C LEU A 150 -20.35 11.07 -3.11
N PHE A 151 -19.34 11.00 -3.99
CA PHE A 151 -19.53 11.32 -5.41
C PHE A 151 -20.51 10.35 -6.09
N VAL A 152 -20.43 9.06 -5.74
CA VAL A 152 -21.36 8.04 -6.22
C VAL A 152 -22.79 8.31 -5.72
N ASP A 153 -22.95 8.66 -4.45
CA ASP A 153 -24.26 8.97 -3.89
C ASP A 153 -24.84 10.28 -4.44
N LEU A 154 -24.01 11.29 -4.67
CA LEU A 154 -24.41 12.52 -5.35
C LEU A 154 -24.86 12.23 -6.78
N GLY A 155 -24.17 11.34 -7.50
CA GLY A 155 -24.60 10.83 -8.81
C GLY A 155 -26.01 10.26 -8.76
N LYS A 156 -26.32 9.40 -7.78
CA LYS A 156 -27.68 8.84 -7.58
C LYS A 156 -28.72 9.91 -7.25
N VAL A 157 -28.35 10.97 -6.54
CA VAL A 157 -29.25 12.08 -6.23
C VAL A 157 -29.55 12.88 -7.51
N VAL A 158 -28.53 13.18 -8.30
CA VAL A 158 -28.69 13.86 -9.60
C VAL A 158 -29.51 13.01 -10.56
N GLU A 159 -29.33 11.69 -10.58
CA GLU A 159 -30.16 10.78 -11.38
C GLU A 159 -31.63 10.81 -10.97
N LYS A 160 -31.93 11.00 -9.68
CA LYS A 160 -33.30 11.12 -9.15
C LYS A 160 -33.87 12.53 -9.26
N TRP A 161 -33.08 13.52 -9.65
CA TRP A 161 -33.55 14.87 -9.85
C TRP A 161 -34.54 14.91 -11.03
N ASP A 162 -35.77 15.35 -10.76
CA ASP A 162 -36.83 15.46 -11.75
C ASP A 162 -36.64 16.73 -12.60
N ALA A 163 -35.63 16.66 -13.48
CA ALA A 163 -35.22 17.77 -14.33
C ALA A 163 -36.23 17.99 -15.47
N SER A 164 -36.57 19.25 -15.74
CA SER A 164 -37.35 19.63 -16.93
C SER A 164 -36.63 19.20 -18.22
N ALA A 165 -37.37 19.06 -19.32
CA ALA A 165 -36.83 18.59 -20.60
C ALA A 165 -35.61 19.40 -21.09
N GLU A 166 -35.56 20.69 -20.78
CA GLU A 166 -34.47 21.61 -21.13
C GLU A 166 -33.17 21.34 -20.35
N LEU A 167 -33.26 20.71 -19.17
CA LEU A 167 -32.13 20.44 -18.28
C LEU A 167 -31.65 18.98 -18.32
N GLN A 168 -32.25 18.14 -19.17
CA GLN A 168 -31.89 16.71 -19.27
C GLN A 168 -30.45 16.48 -19.72
N THR A 169 -29.96 17.28 -20.67
CA THR A 169 -28.56 17.22 -21.12
C THR A 169 -27.62 17.60 -19.98
N LEU A 170 -27.92 18.71 -19.28
CA LEU A 170 -27.14 19.15 -18.12
C LEU A 170 -27.12 18.09 -17.01
N LYS A 171 -28.26 17.46 -16.73
CA LYS A 171 -28.36 16.36 -15.76
C LYS A 171 -27.42 15.20 -16.14
N LYS A 172 -27.40 14.81 -17.41
CA LYS A 172 -26.52 13.75 -17.90
C LYS A 172 -25.04 14.13 -17.82
N ASP A 173 -24.70 15.35 -18.19
CA ASP A 173 -23.33 15.85 -18.15
C ASP A 173 -22.82 15.94 -16.71
N LEU A 174 -23.66 16.39 -15.77
CA LEU A 174 -23.35 16.39 -14.33
C LEU A 174 -23.08 14.98 -13.79
N VAL A 175 -23.91 14.00 -14.14
CA VAL A 175 -23.66 12.61 -13.74
C VAL A 175 -22.35 12.11 -14.34
N SER A 176 -22.05 12.45 -15.60
CA SER A 176 -20.82 12.03 -16.27
C SER A 176 -19.57 12.63 -15.60
N LEU A 177 -19.60 13.92 -15.30
CA LEU A 177 -18.51 14.64 -14.60
C LEU A 177 -18.28 14.11 -13.19
N LEU A 178 -19.33 13.73 -12.46
CA LEU A 178 -19.21 13.14 -11.12
C LEU A 178 -18.55 11.77 -11.11
N HIS A 179 -18.48 11.07 -12.24
CA HIS A 179 -17.81 9.76 -12.37
C HIS A 179 -16.44 9.85 -13.06
N GLU A 180 -16.07 11.02 -13.58
CA GLU A 180 -14.79 11.21 -14.26
C GLU A 180 -13.66 11.31 -13.22
N PRO A 181 -12.64 10.41 -13.25
CA PRO A 181 -11.60 10.37 -12.24
C PRO A 181 -10.86 11.71 -12.08
N GLY A 182 -10.54 12.37 -13.19
CA GLY A 182 -9.87 13.68 -13.17
C GLY A 182 -10.72 14.79 -12.55
N CYS A 183 -12.04 14.75 -12.71
CA CYS A 183 -12.95 15.71 -12.06
C CYS A 183 -13.08 15.44 -10.56
N GLN A 184 -13.15 14.17 -10.15
CA GLN A 184 -13.17 13.81 -8.73
C GLN A 184 -11.88 14.24 -8.03
N GLU A 185 -10.72 14.01 -8.66
CA GLU A 185 -9.42 14.43 -8.15
C GLU A 185 -9.32 15.95 -8.01
N ALA A 186 -9.71 16.71 -9.03
CA ALA A 186 -9.73 18.17 -8.99
C ALA A 186 -10.69 18.71 -7.91
N LEU A 187 -11.88 18.12 -7.76
CA LEU A 187 -12.83 18.51 -6.71
C LEU A 187 -12.30 18.18 -5.31
N MET A 188 -11.65 17.02 -5.13
CA MET A 188 -10.99 16.67 -3.87
C MET A 188 -9.86 17.64 -3.54
N GLU A 189 -9.05 18.04 -4.53
CA GLU A 189 -7.97 19.00 -4.36
C GLU A 189 -8.52 20.40 -3.98
N ILE A 190 -9.60 20.86 -4.63
CA ILE A 190 -10.27 22.12 -4.28
C ILE A 190 -10.82 22.08 -2.86
N MET A 191 -11.45 20.97 -2.46
CA MET A 191 -12.02 20.81 -1.11
C MET A 191 -10.94 20.67 -0.03
N ALA A 192 -9.81 20.04 -0.35
CA ALA A 192 -8.65 19.95 0.55
C ALA A 192 -7.95 21.32 0.72
N ASN A 193 -8.02 22.18 -0.29
CA ASN A 193 -7.45 23.53 -0.30
C ASN A 193 -8.44 24.61 0.19
N ALA A 194 -9.37 24.28 1.08
CA ALA A 194 -10.30 25.24 1.69
C ALA A 194 -9.61 26.23 2.66
N LYS A 195 -8.69 27.03 2.13
CA LYS A 195 -8.23 28.34 2.61
C LYS A 195 -8.83 29.50 1.80
N VAL A 196 -9.70 29.22 0.84
CA VAL A 196 -10.41 30.26 0.09
C VAL A 196 -11.85 30.30 0.58
N GLY A 197 -12.09 31.17 1.56
CA GLY A 197 -13.40 31.32 2.17
C GLY A 197 -13.46 32.06 3.49
N GLU A 198 -12.38 32.69 3.98
CA GLU A 198 -12.58 33.93 4.75
C GLU A 198 -13.08 34.97 3.73
N VAL A 199 -14.40 35.04 3.59
CA VAL A 199 -15.01 36.31 3.22
C VAL A 199 -14.63 37.25 4.35
N VAL A 200 -13.60 38.06 4.11
CA VAL A 200 -13.41 39.32 4.83
C VAL A 200 -14.72 40.07 4.61
N ASN A 201 -15.60 40.03 5.61
CA ASN A 201 -16.59 41.07 5.77
C ASN A 201 -15.77 42.32 6.06
N ASP A 202 -15.40 43.04 5.00
CA ASP A 202 -15.03 44.44 5.15
C ASP A 202 -16.30 45.13 5.63
N ASP A 203 -16.25 45.54 6.89
CA ASP A 203 -17.21 46.42 7.52
C ASP A 203 -17.53 47.60 6.58
N VAL A 204 -18.72 47.59 6.01
CA VAL A 204 -19.36 48.80 5.51
C VAL A 204 -19.92 49.51 6.73
N GLU A 205 -19.10 50.34 7.37
CA GLU A 205 -19.60 51.44 8.20
C GLU A 205 -20.36 52.41 7.28
N ILE A 206 -21.67 52.55 7.53
CA ILE A 206 -22.50 53.69 7.11
C ILE A 206 -22.49 54.71 8.23
#